data_AF-A0A3P3YCJ2-F1
#
_entry.id   AF-A0A3P3YCJ2-F1
#
_cell.length_a   1.000
_cell.length_b   1.000
_cell.length_c   1.000
_cell.angle_alpha   90.00
_cell.angle_beta   90.00
_cell.angle_gamma   90.00
#
_symmetry.space_group_name_H-M   'P 1'
#
loop_
_entity.id
_entity.type
_entity.pdbx_description
1 polymer ?
#
loop_
_entity_poly.entity_id
_entity_poly.type
_entity_poly.pdbx_seq_one_letter_code
_entity_poly.pdbx_strand_id
1 'polypeptide(L)'
;MKMGTRAIHILCRYGFPYIDILQALVDNGAALNLQDNYGFSAFAIMASHPYVQLSADLVSKWIHEHGLDLSIKTNLGATPLVNAIASQSLHGLSAILPNIAGHVDLSAELDSAKIKLQEIANLKPIPEDLHALARLANARQIVDLLEARCSQQCLRTLAGR
;
A
#
# COMPACT_ATOMS: atom_id res chain seq x y z
N MET A 1 -14.25 14.16 20.08
CA MET A 1 -12.80 14.39 20.18
C MET A 1 -12.15 13.88 18.89
N LYS A 2 -11.60 14.76 18.03
CA LYS A 2 -11.01 14.39 16.72
C LYS A 2 -9.46 14.31 16.73
N MET A 3 -8.82 14.50 17.88
CA MET A 3 -7.35 14.61 17.96
C MET A 3 -6.66 13.24 17.86
N GLY A 4 -7.19 12.18 18.49
CA GLY A 4 -6.61 10.83 18.39
C GLY A 4 -6.60 10.27 16.97
N THR A 5 -7.68 10.50 16.21
CA THR A 5 -7.85 10.16 14.79
C THR A 5 -6.85 10.87 13.87
N ARG A 6 -6.44 12.10 14.21
CA ARG A 6 -5.46 12.88 13.44
C ARG A 6 -4.02 12.58 13.85
N ALA A 7 -3.80 12.11 15.08
CA ALA A 7 -2.47 11.78 15.58
C ALA A 7 -1.82 10.63 14.79
N ILE A 8 -2.56 9.57 14.47
CA ILE A 8 -2.01 8.44 13.70
C ILE A 8 -1.62 8.86 12.28
N HIS A 9 -2.46 9.64 11.59
CA HIS A 9 -2.14 10.17 10.25
C HIS A 9 -0.90 11.07 10.24
N ILE A 10 -0.74 11.90 11.28
CA ILE A 10 0.44 12.75 11.45
C ILE A 10 1.68 11.84 11.59
N LEU A 11 1.66 10.86 12.50
CA LEU A 11 2.78 9.93 12.69
C LEU A 11 3.14 9.18 11.40
N CYS A 12 2.15 8.64 10.70
CA CYS A 12 2.36 7.92 9.44
C CYS A 12 2.96 8.82 8.35
N ARG A 13 2.59 10.10 8.30
CA ARG A 13 3.03 11.06 7.27
C ARG A 13 4.47 11.52 7.45
N TYR A 14 4.93 11.62 8.69
CA TYR A 14 6.31 12.05 8.97
C TYR A 14 7.32 10.90 8.92
N GLY A 15 6.87 9.65 8.75
CA GLY A 15 7.75 8.52 8.42
C GLY A 15 8.80 8.18 9.47
N PHE A 16 8.63 8.66 10.71
CA PHE A 16 9.54 8.35 11.80
C PHE A 16 9.42 6.86 12.17
N PRO A 17 10.54 6.18 12.52
CA PRO A 17 10.61 4.74 12.77
C PRO A 17 9.99 4.35 14.13
N TYR A 18 8.79 4.84 14.43
CA TYR A 18 8.10 4.59 15.69
C TYR A 18 7.05 3.48 15.55
N ILE A 19 7.45 2.32 15.03
CA ILE A 19 6.53 1.18 14.94
C ILE A 19 5.99 0.82 16.34
N ASP A 20 6.80 1.00 17.38
CA ASP A 20 6.41 0.77 18.77
C ASP A 20 5.34 1.75 19.26
N ILE A 21 5.47 3.05 18.92
CA ILE A 21 4.46 4.06 19.29
C ILE A 21 3.17 3.81 18.50
N LEU A 22 3.30 3.48 17.23
CA LEU A 22 2.16 3.13 16.39
C LEU A 22 1.43 1.92 16.97
N GLN A 23 2.16 0.86 17.34
CA GLN A 23 1.59 -0.33 17.95
C GLN A 23 0.88 0.02 19.25
N ALA A 24 1.51 0.81 20.13
CA ALA A 24 0.88 1.27 21.36
C ALA A 24 -0.42 2.05 21.10
N LEU A 25 -0.46 2.90 20.06
CA LEU A 25 -1.68 3.62 19.70
C LEU A 25 -2.77 2.69 19.20
N VAL A 26 -2.43 1.73 18.35
CA VAL A 26 -3.37 0.72 17.81
C VAL A 26 -3.91 -0.16 18.93
N ASP A 27 -3.05 -0.60 19.85
CA ASP A 27 -3.42 -1.36 21.05
C ASP A 27 -4.35 -0.54 21.98
N ASN A 28 -4.22 0.79 21.99
CA ASN A 28 -5.11 1.72 22.70
C ASN A 28 -6.34 2.14 21.86
N GLY A 29 -6.64 1.44 20.75
CA GLY A 29 -7.85 1.64 19.96
C GLY A 29 -7.76 2.71 18.87
N ALA A 30 -6.56 3.16 18.49
CA ALA A 30 -6.40 4.01 17.32
C ALA A 30 -6.76 3.24 16.04
N ALA A 31 -7.71 3.76 15.27
CA ALA A 31 -8.20 3.08 14.07
C ALA A 31 -7.29 3.34 12.85
N LEU A 32 -6.78 2.25 12.26
CA LEU A 32 -5.93 2.25 11.06
C LEU A 32 -6.70 2.54 9.76
N ASN A 33 -8.00 2.29 9.77
CA ASN A 33 -8.90 2.43 8.61
C ASN A 33 -9.41 3.86 8.39
N LEU A 34 -9.18 4.76 9.35
CA LEU A 34 -9.62 6.15 9.24
C LEU A 34 -8.95 6.81 8.04
N GLN A 35 -9.74 7.49 7.22
CA GLN A 35 -9.25 8.21 6.04
C GLN A 35 -9.02 9.69 6.34
N ASP A 36 -7.96 10.25 5.74
CA ASP A 36 -7.76 11.70 5.69
C ASP A 36 -8.62 12.36 4.59
N ASN A 37 -8.44 13.68 4.39
CA ASN A 37 -9.20 14.46 3.41
C ASN A 37 -8.94 14.02 1.94
N TYR A 38 -7.88 13.26 1.69
CA TYR A 38 -7.52 12.72 0.38
C TYR A 38 -7.97 11.24 0.24
N GLY A 39 -8.67 10.70 1.24
CA GLY A 39 -9.12 9.32 1.28
C GLY A 39 -8.01 8.34 1.67
N PHE A 40 -6.83 8.81 2.07
CA PHE A 40 -5.77 7.88 2.50
C PHE A 40 -6.07 7.37 3.89
N SER A 41 -6.16 6.04 4.04
CA SER A 41 -6.16 5.43 5.37
C SER A 41 -4.80 5.63 6.04
N ALA A 42 -4.75 5.61 7.37
CA ALA A 42 -3.48 5.67 8.10
C ALA A 42 -2.51 4.58 7.63
N PHE A 43 -3.02 3.36 7.40
CA PHE A 43 -2.24 2.27 6.82
C PHE A 43 -1.73 2.57 5.41
N ALA A 44 -2.56 3.11 4.51
CA ALA A 44 -2.15 3.45 3.16
C ALA A 44 -0.98 4.45 3.14
N ILE A 45 -0.96 5.42 4.06
CA ILE A 45 0.16 6.35 4.20
C ILE A 45 1.44 5.60 4.59
N MET A 46 1.39 4.74 5.61
CA MET A 46 2.55 3.96 6.06
C MET A 46 3.08 3.04 4.98
N ALA A 47 2.19 2.30 4.32
CA ALA A 47 2.55 1.38 3.25
C ALA A 47 3.24 2.10 2.09
N SER A 48 2.91 3.38 1.86
CA SER A 48 3.56 4.18 0.83
C SER A 48 4.93 4.76 1.23
N HIS A 49 5.29 4.71 2.51
CA HIS A 49 6.49 5.37 3.01
C HIS A 49 7.71 4.41 2.98
N PRO A 50 8.82 4.76 2.30
CA PRO A 50 9.94 3.84 2.06
C PRO A 50 10.74 3.47 3.32
N TYR A 51 10.61 4.23 4.39
CA TYR A 51 11.38 4.09 5.64
C TYR A 51 10.59 3.41 6.76
N VAL A 52 9.30 3.15 6.56
CA VAL A 52 8.48 2.48 7.57
C VAL A 52 8.68 0.98 7.42
N GLN A 53 9.22 0.36 8.47
CA GLN A 53 9.43 -1.09 8.53
C GLN A 53 8.11 -1.79 8.90
N LEU A 54 7.30 -2.07 7.88
CA LEU A 54 6.13 -2.95 8.02
C LEU A 54 6.57 -4.40 7.76
N SER A 55 6.17 -5.31 8.66
CA SER A 55 6.28 -6.75 8.44
C SER A 55 4.92 -7.35 8.10
N ALA A 56 4.93 -8.45 7.35
CA ALA A 56 3.70 -9.17 7.02
C ALA A 56 2.97 -9.67 8.26
N ASP A 57 3.70 -10.15 9.27
CA ASP A 57 3.14 -10.64 10.53
C ASP A 57 2.43 -9.52 11.31
N LEU A 58 3.02 -8.32 11.33
CA LEU A 58 2.41 -7.16 11.98
C LEU A 58 1.10 -6.76 11.30
N VAL A 59 1.11 -6.70 9.97
CA VAL A 59 -0.10 -6.40 9.18
C VAL A 59 -1.15 -7.49 9.39
N SER A 60 -0.75 -8.76 9.42
CA SER A 60 -1.64 -9.87 9.74
C SER A 60 -2.27 -9.71 11.12
N LYS A 61 -1.48 -9.37 12.14
CA LYS A 61 -1.98 -9.06 13.49
C LYS A 61 -3.04 -7.96 13.44
N TRP A 62 -2.75 -6.84 12.77
CA TRP A 62 -3.72 -5.74 12.66
C TRP A 62 -5.00 -6.11 11.92
N ILE A 63 -4.94 -6.99 10.92
CA ILE A 63 -6.14 -7.49 10.24
C ILE A 63 -7.00 -8.28 11.23
N HIS A 64 -6.42 -9.24 11.95
CA HIS A 64 -7.17 -10.15 12.82
C HIS A 64 -7.63 -9.51 14.13
N GLU A 65 -6.80 -8.68 14.75
CA GLU A 65 -7.06 -8.13 16.08
C GLU A 65 -7.69 -6.74 16.06
N HIS A 66 -7.41 -5.96 15.01
CA HIS A 66 -7.85 -4.55 14.91
C HIS A 66 -8.72 -4.27 13.68
N GLY A 67 -9.05 -5.29 12.88
CA GLY A 67 -9.92 -5.16 11.72
C GLY A 67 -9.34 -4.26 10.63
N LEU A 68 -8.02 -4.23 10.45
CA LEU A 68 -7.38 -3.50 9.36
C LEU A 68 -7.94 -3.94 8.01
N ASP A 69 -8.44 -2.99 7.22
CA ASP A 69 -9.01 -3.22 5.90
C ASP A 69 -8.04 -2.72 4.81
N LEU A 70 -7.49 -3.67 4.07
CA LEU A 70 -6.55 -3.42 2.96
C LEU A 70 -7.25 -3.04 1.65
N SER A 71 -8.58 -3.02 1.60
CA SER A 71 -9.36 -2.68 0.40
C SER A 71 -9.75 -1.20 0.32
N ILE A 72 -9.51 -0.42 1.38
CA ILE A 72 -9.90 0.99 1.46
C ILE A 72 -9.22 1.81 0.36
N LYS A 73 -10.03 2.48 -0.45
CA LYS A 73 -9.58 3.28 -1.59
C LYS A 73 -9.43 4.75 -1.24
N THR A 74 -8.38 5.38 -1.75
CA THR A 74 -8.23 6.84 -1.73
C THR A 74 -9.31 7.53 -2.56
N ASN A 75 -9.37 8.87 -2.51
CA ASN A 75 -10.25 9.64 -3.39
C ASN A 75 -9.90 9.46 -4.88
N LEU A 76 -8.70 8.96 -5.16
CA LEU A 76 -8.25 8.59 -6.49
C LEU A 76 -8.55 7.12 -6.82
N GLY A 77 -9.26 6.38 -5.96
CA GLY A 77 -9.59 4.98 -6.18
C GLY A 77 -8.44 4.00 -5.93
N ALA A 78 -7.29 4.46 -5.43
CA ALA A 78 -6.12 3.62 -5.21
C ALA A 78 -6.19 2.91 -3.84
N THR A 79 -5.92 1.61 -3.80
CA THR A 79 -5.77 0.82 -2.58
C THR A 79 -4.37 1.03 -1.94
N PRO A 80 -4.13 0.57 -0.71
CA PRO A 80 -2.81 0.58 -0.10
C PRO A 80 -1.76 -0.15 -0.94
N LEU A 81 -2.13 -1.23 -1.63
CA LEU A 81 -1.23 -1.95 -2.54
C LEU A 81 -0.82 -1.05 -3.72
N VAL A 82 -1.80 -0.46 -4.41
CA VAL A 82 -1.53 0.46 -5.54
C VAL A 82 -0.63 1.62 -5.10
N ASN A 83 -0.85 2.17 -3.90
CA ASN A 83 0.00 3.23 -3.36
C ASN A 83 1.43 2.75 -3.07
N ALA A 84 1.62 1.56 -2.51
CA ALA A 84 2.95 0.99 -2.27
C ALA A 84 3.72 0.73 -3.58
N ILE A 85 3.02 0.32 -4.66
CA ILE A 85 3.59 0.18 -6.00
C ILE A 85 4.02 1.54 -6.54
N ALA A 86 3.12 2.53 -6.53
CA ALA A 86 3.39 3.87 -7.06
C ALA A 86 4.52 4.58 -6.30
N SER A 87 4.63 4.35 -4.99
CA SER A 87 5.68 4.94 -4.17
C SER A 87 6.99 4.13 -4.17
N GLN A 88 7.00 2.91 -4.72
CA GLN A 88 8.09 1.92 -4.69
C GLN A 88 8.49 1.50 -3.27
N SER A 89 7.50 1.38 -2.38
CA SER A 89 7.74 0.93 -1.02
C SER A 89 7.88 -0.59 -0.96
N LEU A 90 9.12 -1.08 -1.00
CA LEU A 90 9.39 -2.52 -0.86
C LEU A 90 8.88 -3.07 0.46
N HIS A 91 8.99 -2.30 1.55
CA HIS A 91 8.43 -2.69 2.85
C HIS A 91 6.90 -2.81 2.80
N GLY A 92 6.21 -1.83 2.23
CA GLY A 92 4.75 -1.88 2.04
C GLY A 92 4.32 -3.07 1.20
N LEU A 93 5.01 -3.34 0.08
CA LEU A 93 4.75 -4.50 -0.76
C LEU A 93 4.98 -5.81 -0.01
N SER A 94 6.10 -5.93 0.71
CA SER A 94 6.44 -7.13 1.49
C SER A 94 5.45 -7.41 2.62
N ALA A 95 4.83 -6.36 3.18
CA ALA A 95 3.85 -6.48 4.23
C ALA A 95 2.44 -6.75 3.70
N ILE A 96 2.05 -6.17 2.56
CA ILE A 96 0.71 -6.30 1.99
C ILE A 96 0.55 -7.61 1.21
N LEU A 97 1.48 -7.93 0.31
CA LEU A 97 1.34 -9.04 -0.64
C LEU A 97 1.01 -10.39 0.03
N PRO A 98 1.67 -10.80 1.14
CA PRO A 98 1.34 -12.06 1.81
C PRO A 98 -0.07 -12.09 2.41
N ASN A 99 -0.59 -10.93 2.81
CA ASN A 99 -1.88 -10.79 3.48
C ASN A 99 -3.08 -10.64 2.53
N ILE A 100 -2.83 -10.47 1.23
CA ILE A 100 -3.88 -10.39 0.20
C ILE A 100 -3.95 -11.63 -0.70
N ALA A 101 -2.90 -12.46 -0.72
CA ALA A 101 -2.73 -13.60 -1.63
C ALA A 101 -3.76 -14.75 -1.49
N GLY A 102 -4.70 -14.67 -0.55
CA GLY A 102 -5.80 -15.64 -0.39
C GLY A 102 -7.21 -15.07 -0.48
N HIS A 103 -7.38 -13.74 -0.55
CA HIS A 103 -8.69 -13.08 -0.38
C HIS A 103 -9.02 -12.02 -1.43
N VAL A 104 -8.03 -11.50 -2.17
CA VAL A 104 -8.21 -10.42 -3.15
C VAL A 104 -7.70 -10.88 -4.51
N ASP A 105 -8.44 -10.54 -5.56
CA ASP A 105 -7.98 -10.74 -6.93
C ASP A 105 -6.81 -9.78 -7.24
N LEU A 106 -5.60 -10.29 -7.03
CA LEU A 106 -4.34 -9.60 -7.31
C LEU A 106 -4.27 -9.09 -8.76
N SER A 107 -4.91 -9.77 -9.72
CA SER A 107 -4.88 -9.36 -11.12
C SER A 107 -5.67 -8.06 -11.34
N ALA A 108 -6.87 -7.96 -10.76
CA ALA A 108 -7.69 -6.75 -10.81
C ALA A 108 -7.01 -5.54 -10.15
N GLU A 109 -6.29 -5.76 -9.05
CA GLU A 109 -5.52 -4.71 -8.38
C GLU A 109 -4.33 -4.22 -9.23
N LEU A 110 -3.63 -5.14 -9.92
CA LEU A 110 -2.53 -4.80 -10.83
C LEU A 110 -3.02 -4.04 -12.07
N ASP A 111 -4.17 -4.43 -12.62
CA ASP A 111 -4.82 -3.68 -13.72
C ASP A 111 -5.23 -2.27 -13.29
N SER A 112 -5.82 -2.15 -12.09
CA SER A 112 -6.15 -0.85 -11.50
C SER A 112 -4.88 -0.01 -11.30
N ALA A 113 -3.77 -0.61 -10.86
CA ALA A 113 -2.49 0.07 -10.72
C ALA A 113 -1.98 0.60 -12.07
N LYS A 114 -2.09 -0.17 -13.16
CA LYS A 114 -1.69 0.26 -14.51
C LYS A 114 -2.46 1.49 -14.98
N ILE A 115 -3.79 1.45 -14.85
CA ILE A 115 -4.67 2.59 -15.22
C ILE A 115 -4.24 3.83 -14.43
N LYS A 116 -4.01 3.68 -13.12
CA LYS A 116 -3.60 4.78 -12.25
C LYS A 116 -2.24 5.36 -12.62
N LEU A 117 -1.25 4.52 -12.89
CA LEU A 117 0.08 4.94 -13.33
C LEU A 117 0.02 5.65 -14.68
N GLN A 118 -0.91 5.25 -15.56
CA GLN A 118 -1.14 5.92 -16.84
C GLN A 118 -1.82 7.28 -16.66
N GLU A 119 -2.81 7.39 -15.78
CA GLU A 119 -3.43 8.68 -15.42
C GLU A 119 -2.38 9.67 -14.88
N ILE A 120 -1.51 9.22 -13.97
CA ILE A 120 -0.42 10.05 -13.42
C ILE A 120 0.56 10.48 -14.51
N ALA A 121 0.90 9.58 -15.45
CA ALA A 121 1.76 9.92 -16.58
C ALA A 121 1.13 10.96 -17.54
N ASN A 122 -0.20 10.98 -17.64
CA ASN A 122 -0.95 11.91 -18.50
C ASN A 122 -1.17 13.28 -17.86
N LEU A 123 -1.10 13.40 -16.54
CA LEU A 123 -1.03 14.69 -15.88
C LEU A 123 0.28 15.36 -16.32
N LYS A 124 0.19 16.51 -17.01
CA LYS A 124 1.34 17.23 -17.60
C LYS A 124 2.48 17.27 -16.59
N PRO A 125 3.54 16.46 -16.76
CA PRO A 125 4.60 16.38 -15.77
C PRO A 125 5.28 17.74 -15.72
N ILE A 126 5.50 18.24 -14.51
CA ILE A 126 6.33 19.43 -14.32
C ILE A 126 7.72 19.03 -14.83
N PRO A 127 8.26 19.67 -15.90
CA PRO A 127 9.40 19.14 -16.68
C PRO A 127 10.70 18.90 -15.89
N GLU A 128 10.79 19.38 -14.66
CA GLU A 128 12.00 19.33 -13.83
C GLU A 128 12.10 18.04 -12.97
N ASP A 129 11.01 17.28 -12.82
CA ASP A 129 11.04 16.05 -12.01
C ASP A 129 11.40 14.80 -12.85
N LEU A 130 12.65 14.75 -13.32
CA LEU A 130 13.26 13.49 -13.81
C LEU A 130 13.07 12.34 -12.80
N HIS A 131 13.03 12.69 -11.50
CA HIS A 131 12.66 11.80 -10.41
C HIS A 131 11.23 11.24 -10.54
N ALA A 132 10.21 12.03 -10.91
CA ALA A 132 8.84 11.53 -11.04
C ALA A 132 8.70 10.54 -12.21
N LEU A 133 9.36 10.83 -13.35
CA LEU A 133 9.39 9.91 -14.49
C LEU A 133 10.12 8.61 -14.16
N ALA A 134 11.27 8.69 -13.48
CA ALA A 134 11.98 7.51 -12.97
C ALA A 134 11.12 6.70 -12.00
N ARG A 135 10.36 7.38 -11.12
CA ARG A 135 9.46 6.69 -10.18
C ARG A 135 8.31 5.97 -10.89
N LEU A 136 7.74 6.57 -11.92
CA LEU A 136 6.70 5.95 -12.74
C LEU A 136 7.23 4.75 -13.52
N ALA A 137 8.43 4.85 -14.09
CA ALA A 137 9.08 3.73 -14.80
C ALA A 137 9.33 2.54 -13.86
N ASN A 138 9.88 2.80 -12.67
CA ASN A 138 10.11 1.78 -11.66
C ASN A 138 8.80 1.16 -11.14
N ALA A 139 7.76 1.96 -10.94
CA ALA A 139 6.45 1.46 -10.53
C ALA A 139 5.83 0.53 -11.60
N ARG A 140 5.97 0.85 -12.89
CA ARG A 140 5.55 -0.05 -13.99
C ARG A 140 6.33 -1.36 -13.96
N GLN A 141 7.65 -1.30 -13.79
CA GLN A 141 8.48 -2.51 -13.69
C GLN A 141 8.05 -3.41 -12.52
N ILE A 142 7.69 -2.83 -11.37
CA ILE A 142 7.16 -3.59 -10.23
C ILE A 142 5.86 -4.31 -10.60
N VAL A 143 4.94 -3.64 -11.29
CA VAL A 143 3.69 -4.26 -11.75
C VAL A 143 3.99 -5.47 -12.64
N ASP A 144 4.84 -5.30 -13.66
CA ASP A 144 5.19 -6.38 -14.59
C ASP A 144 5.82 -7.59 -13.87
N LEU A 145 6.68 -7.35 -12.89
CA LEU A 145 7.29 -8.39 -12.06
C LEU A 145 6.26 -9.15 -11.21
N LEU A 146 5.28 -8.45 -10.64
CA LEU A 146 4.22 -9.07 -9.85
C LEU A 146 3.28 -9.90 -10.73
N GLU A 147 2.98 -9.45 -11.95
CA GLU A 147 2.16 -10.20 -12.91
C GLU A 147 2.84 -11.49 -13.38
N ALA A 148 4.15 -11.42 -13.67
CA ALA A 148 4.94 -12.60 -14.00
C ALA A 148 4.90 -13.63 -12.86
N ARG A 149 4.96 -13.16 -11.60
CA ARG A 149 4.85 -14.01 -10.41
C ARG A 149 3.46 -14.65 -10.29
N CYS A 150 2.38 -13.89 -10.47
CA CYS A 150 1.01 -14.43 -10.47
C CYS A 150 0.82 -15.50 -11.54
N SER A 151 1.32 -15.25 -12.75
CA SER A 151 1.24 -16.18 -13.88
C SER A 151 1.99 -17.49 -13.59
N GLN A 152 3.20 -17.41 -12.99
CA GLN A 152 3.95 -18.60 -12.60
C GLN A 152 3.30 -19.39 -11.46
N GLN A 153 2.67 -18.70 -10.50
CA GLN A 153 1.97 -19.36 -9.40
C GLN A 153 0.77 -20.14 -9.92
N CYS A 154 -0.02 -19.57 -10.85
CA CYS A 154 -1.09 -20.26 -11.57
C CYS A 154 -0.60 -21.54 -12.26
N LEU A 155 0.51 -21.47 -13.01
CA LEU A 155 1.09 -22.61 -13.71
C LEU A 155 1.54 -23.73 -12.77
N ARG A 156 2.09 -23.41 -11.59
CA ARG A 156 2.49 -24.41 -10.58
C ARG A 156 1.29 -25.14 -9.97
N THR A 157 0.18 -24.46 -9.72
CA THR A 157 -1.07 -25.09 -9.26
C THR A 157 -1.70 -26.02 -10.30
N LEU A 158 -1.51 -25.75 -11.60
CA LEU A 158 -1.99 -26.59 -12.69
C LEU A 158 -1.08 -27.80 -12.97
N ALA A 159 0.24 -27.63 -12.83
CA ALA A 159 1.22 -28.70 -13.05
C ALA A 159 1.34 -29.71 -11.88
N GLY A 160 0.75 -29.39 -10.71
CA GLY A 160 0.69 -30.27 -9.54
C GLY A 160 -0.59 -31.10 -9.41
N ARG A 161 -1.41 -31.20 -10.46
CA ARG A 161 -2.62 -32.04 -10.54
C ARG A 161 -2.42 -33.23 -11.45
#